data_AF-A0A495BKU5-F1
#
_entry.id   AF-A0A495BKU5-F1
#
_cell.length_a   1.000
_cell.length_b   1.000
_cell.length_c   1.000
_cell.angle_alpha   90.00
_cell.angle_beta   90.00
_cell.angle_gamma   90.00
#
_symmetry.space_group_name_H-M   'P 1'
#
loop_
_entity.id
_entity.type
_entity.pdbx_description
1 polymer ?
#
loop_
_entity_poly.entity_id
_entity_poly.type
_entity_poly.pdbx_seq_one_letter_code
_entity_poly.pdbx_strand_id
1 'polypeptide(L)'
;MSKLSANPIGANIALGAASASATIPNALSGQKPRSFRISTNNGAYVRWGKGAQVAAAGDFLLPANECATIIANGADTIAALQLGAGGVLNVIALED
;
A
#
# COMPACT_ATOMS: atom_id res chain seq x y z
N MET A 1 -27.29 0.77 -12.57
CA MET A 1 -25.96 0.29 -12.94
C MET A 1 -24.96 1.05 -12.07
N SER A 2 -24.47 0.46 -10.98
CA SER A 2 -23.42 1.11 -10.16
C SER A 2 -22.18 1.22 -11.03
N LYS A 3 -21.74 2.45 -11.34
CA LYS A 3 -20.54 2.67 -12.15
C LYS A 3 -19.35 2.03 -11.44
N LEU A 4 -18.81 0.97 -12.05
CA LEU A 4 -17.47 0.49 -11.76
C LEU A 4 -16.51 1.38 -12.56
N SER A 5 -16.02 2.46 -11.98
CA SER A 5 -14.92 3.22 -12.58
C SER A 5 -13.64 2.39 -12.42
N ALA A 6 -12.93 2.15 -13.51
CA ALA A 6 -11.62 1.54 -13.46
C ALA A 6 -10.68 2.48 -12.68
N ASN A 7 -10.22 2.04 -11.51
CA ASN A 7 -9.21 2.76 -10.72
C ASN A 7 -7.87 2.73 -11.47
N PRO A 8 -7.00 3.76 -11.36
CA PRO A 8 -5.62 3.68 -11.83
C PRO A 8 -4.97 2.38 -11.33
N ILE A 9 -4.13 1.79 -12.20
CA ILE A 9 -3.46 0.50 -11.98
C ILE A 9 -2.86 0.50 -10.58
N GLY A 10 -3.36 -0.39 -9.71
CA GLY A 10 -2.83 -0.54 -8.36
C GLY A 10 -1.36 -0.93 -8.38
N ALA A 11 -0.64 -0.66 -7.30
CA ALA A 11 0.73 -1.15 -7.12
C ALA A 11 0.71 -2.46 -6.33
N ASN A 12 1.60 -3.38 -6.68
CA ASN A 12 1.83 -4.60 -5.94
C ASN A 12 3.26 -4.61 -5.40
N ILE A 13 3.42 -4.99 -4.14
CA ILE A 13 4.72 -5.21 -3.50
C ILE A 13 4.81 -6.69 -3.15
N ALA A 14 5.81 -7.38 -3.71
CA ALA A 14 6.16 -8.72 -3.26
C ALA A 14 6.81 -8.62 -1.87
N LEU A 15 6.23 -9.30 -0.88
CA LEU A 15 6.76 -9.34 0.47
C LEU A 15 7.94 -10.33 0.53
N GLY A 16 9.01 -9.90 1.18
CA GLY A 16 10.19 -10.73 1.41
C GLY A 16 10.88 -10.37 2.72
N ALA A 17 11.99 -11.06 2.99
CA ALA A 17 12.80 -10.86 4.19
C ALA A 17 13.50 -9.48 4.23
N ALA A 18 13.72 -8.89 3.05
CA ALA A 18 14.13 -7.51 2.91
C ALA A 18 12.90 -6.64 2.60
N SER A 19 12.89 -5.42 3.12
CA SER A 19 11.85 -4.44 2.80
C SER A 19 11.84 -4.14 1.32
N ALA A 20 10.65 -4.15 0.71
CA ALA A 20 10.41 -3.70 -0.65
C ALA A 20 9.47 -2.49 -0.64
N SER A 21 9.63 -1.58 -1.59
CA SER A 21 8.83 -0.36 -1.68
C SER A 21 8.25 -0.14 -3.07
N ALA A 22 7.11 0.53 -3.15
CA ALA A 22 6.53 1.02 -4.38
C ALA A 22 6.00 2.44 -4.22
N THR A 23 5.91 3.16 -5.33
CA THR A 23 5.21 4.44 -5.40
C THR A 23 3.72 4.22 -5.16
N ILE A 24 3.11 5.03 -4.31
CA ILE A 24 1.66 5.05 -4.13
C ILE A 24 1.05 5.54 -5.45
N PRO A 25 0.13 4.77 -6.08
CA PRO A 25 -0.53 5.18 -7.32
C PRO A 25 -1.19 6.55 -7.17
N ASN A 26 -1.18 7.34 -8.24
CA ASN A 26 -1.93 8.59 -8.28
C ASN A 26 -3.44 8.28 -8.42
N ALA A 27 -4.30 9.21 -8.02
CA ALA A 27 -5.73 9.17 -8.31
C ALA A 27 -6.00 9.38 -9.81
N LEU A 28 -7.23 9.15 -10.28
CA LEU A 28 -7.64 9.37 -11.68
C LEU A 28 -7.39 10.80 -12.16
N SER A 29 -7.45 11.77 -11.25
CA SER A 29 -7.12 13.18 -11.52
C SER A 29 -5.64 13.43 -11.85
N GLY A 30 -4.78 12.42 -11.70
CA GLY A 30 -3.32 12.53 -11.83
C GLY A 30 -2.63 13.11 -10.59
N GLN A 31 -3.38 13.55 -9.59
CA GLN A 31 -2.86 14.06 -8.32
C GLN A 31 -2.55 12.92 -7.34
N LYS A 32 -1.75 13.25 -6.30
CA LYS A 32 -1.57 12.33 -5.18
C LYS A 32 -2.90 12.10 -4.47
N PRO A 33 -3.25 10.85 -4.15
CA PRO A 33 -4.55 10.56 -3.54
C PRO A 33 -4.58 11.06 -2.09
N ARG A 34 -5.75 11.48 -1.59
CA ARG A 34 -5.90 11.83 -0.15
C ARG A 34 -5.91 10.60 0.74
N SER A 35 -6.40 9.49 0.20
CA SER A 35 -6.41 8.19 0.87
C SER A 35 -6.14 7.05 -0.10
N PHE A 36 -5.58 5.97 0.40
CA PHE A 36 -5.36 4.76 -0.37
C PHE A 36 -5.76 3.54 0.47
N ARG A 37 -6.14 2.46 -0.19
CA ARG A 37 -6.43 1.18 0.44
C ARG A 37 -5.30 0.22 0.21
N ILE A 38 -4.93 -0.50 1.26
CA ILE A 38 -3.99 -1.60 1.20
C ILE A 38 -4.67 -2.90 1.57
N SER A 39 -4.24 -4.00 0.94
CA SER A 39 -4.63 -5.35 1.33
C SER A 39 -3.48 -6.32 1.13
N THR A 40 -3.41 -7.36 1.95
CA THR A 40 -2.35 -8.35 1.80
C THR A 40 -2.89 -9.76 1.98
N ASN A 41 -2.27 -10.73 1.30
CA ASN A 41 -2.60 -12.14 1.48
C ASN A 41 -1.83 -12.79 2.64
N ASN A 42 -0.82 -12.10 3.20
CA ASN A 42 -0.03 -12.60 4.33
C ASN A 42 0.40 -11.45 5.25
N GLY A 43 0.60 -11.72 6.54
CA GLY A 43 0.93 -10.66 7.51
C GLY A 43 2.17 -9.86 7.11
N ALA A 44 2.08 -8.53 7.19
CA ALA A 44 3.16 -7.63 6.77
C ALA A 44 3.29 -6.42 7.70
N TYR A 45 4.52 -5.98 7.93
CA TYR A 45 4.82 -4.65 8.48
C TYR A 45 4.84 -3.64 7.34
N VAL A 46 4.12 -2.53 7.49
CA VAL A 46 3.92 -1.54 6.43
C VAL A 46 4.28 -0.16 6.94
N ARG A 47 5.03 0.59 6.12
CA ARG A 47 5.38 1.99 6.37
C ARG A 47 5.09 2.82 5.13
N TRP A 48 4.59 4.04 5.31
CA TRP A 48 4.36 4.99 4.23
C TRP A 48 4.90 6.37 4.60
N GLY A 49 5.29 7.12 3.60
CA GLY A 49 5.88 8.44 3.79
C GLY A 49 6.31 9.07 2.47
N LYS A 50 7.08 10.15 2.57
CA LYS A 50 7.65 10.85 1.42
C LYS A 50 9.06 10.36 1.13
N GLY A 51 9.38 10.12 -0.13
CA GLY A 51 10.68 9.62 -0.56
C GLY A 51 10.93 8.16 -0.15
N ALA A 52 12.19 7.75 -0.09
CA ALA A 52 12.56 6.35 0.15
C ALA A 52 12.07 5.85 1.51
N GLN A 53 11.10 4.94 1.50
CA GLN A 53 10.59 4.27 2.70
C GLN A 53 11.18 2.88 2.83
N VAL A 54 11.51 2.50 4.06
CA VAL A 54 11.97 1.16 4.43
C VAL A 54 11.13 0.71 5.62
N ALA A 55 10.37 -0.37 5.44
CA ALA A 55 9.58 -0.99 6.49
C ALA A 55 10.49 -1.82 7.40
N ALA A 56 10.24 -1.74 8.70
CA ALA A 56 10.95 -2.46 9.74
C ALA A 56 9.96 -3.22 10.64
N ALA A 57 10.48 -4.20 11.37
CA ALA A 57 9.71 -4.85 12.42
C ALA A 57 9.29 -3.81 13.48
N GLY A 58 8.00 -3.77 13.80
CA GLY A 58 7.42 -2.78 14.72
C GLY A 58 6.70 -1.61 14.04
N ASP A 59 6.75 -1.51 12.71
CA ASP A 59 5.85 -0.62 11.95
C ASP A 59 4.39 -1.12 11.99
N PHE A 60 3.48 -0.41 11.32
CA PHE A 60 2.07 -0.78 11.26
C PHE A 60 1.91 -2.23 10.76
N LEU A 61 1.32 -3.08 11.59
CA LEU A 61 1.05 -4.46 11.25
C LEU A 61 -0.28 -4.55 10.50
N LEU A 62 -0.23 -4.99 9.24
CA LEU A 62 -1.41 -5.40 8.48
C LEU A 62 -1.54 -6.94 8.57
N PRO A 63 -2.61 -7.48 9.20
CA PRO A 63 -2.83 -8.91 9.26
C PRO A 63 -3.09 -9.53 7.88
N ALA A 64 -2.92 -10.85 7.80
CA ALA A 64 -3.18 -11.60 6.58
C ALA A 64 -4.67 -11.52 6.18
N ASN A 65 -4.92 -11.34 4.88
CA ASN A 65 -6.26 -11.29 4.27
C ASN A 65 -7.15 -10.14 4.78
N GLU A 66 -6.54 -9.11 5.34
CA GLU A 66 -7.24 -7.89 5.74
C GLU A 66 -6.97 -6.73 4.80
N CYS A 67 -7.78 -5.68 4.94
CA CYS A 67 -7.57 -4.41 4.27
C CYS A 67 -7.61 -3.25 5.25
N ALA A 68 -6.82 -2.23 4.98
CA ALA A 68 -6.85 -0.97 5.71
C ALA A 68 -6.98 0.19 4.74
N THR A 69 -7.77 1.20 5.10
CA THR A 69 -7.79 2.49 4.42
C THR A 69 -6.87 3.44 5.17
N ILE A 70 -5.90 3.99 4.46
CA ILE A 70 -4.85 4.86 4.99
C ILE A 70 -5.05 6.26 4.44
N ILE A 71 -4.96 7.26 5.31
CA ILE A 71 -4.89 8.66 4.90
C ILE A 71 -3.45 8.92 4.43
N ALA A 72 -3.29 9.37 3.18
CA ALA A 72 -1.98 9.50 2.57
C ALA A 72 -1.12 10.58 3.23
N ASN A 73 -1.73 11.69 3.66
CA ASN A 73 -1.05 12.82 4.31
C ASN A 73 0.24 13.27 3.58
N GLY A 74 0.20 13.28 2.24
CA GLY A 74 1.36 13.65 1.41
C GLY A 74 2.40 12.54 1.18
N ALA A 75 2.15 11.31 1.64
CA ALA A 75 2.96 10.15 1.31
C ALA A 75 2.94 9.89 -0.20
N ASP A 76 4.11 9.58 -0.76
CA ASP A 76 4.29 9.21 -2.17
C ASP A 76 4.79 7.77 -2.34
N THR A 77 5.26 7.16 -1.25
CA THR A 77 5.92 5.87 -1.24
C THR A 77 5.41 5.04 -0.07
N ILE A 78 5.25 3.74 -0.31
CA ILE A 78 4.89 2.75 0.69
C ILE A 78 5.88 1.58 0.61
N ALA A 79 6.27 1.08 1.77
CA ALA A 79 7.18 -0.04 1.93
C ALA A 79 6.56 -1.13 2.78
N ALA A 80 6.94 -2.38 2.52
CA ALA A 80 6.45 -3.54 3.22
C ALA A 80 7.55 -4.56 3.50
N LEU A 81 7.45 -5.20 4.66
CA LEU A 81 8.32 -6.27 5.14
C LEU A 81 7.46 -7.45 5.59
N GLN A 82 7.84 -8.67 5.24
CA GLN A 82 7.08 -9.85 5.66
C GLN A 82 7.09 -10.03 7.19
N LEU A 83 5.96 -10.44 7.78
CA LEU A 83 5.91 -10.82 9.19
C LEU A 83 6.63 -12.15 9.46
N GLY A 84 6.59 -13.08 8.49
CA GLY A 84 7.22 -14.40 8.63
C GLY A 84 7.28 -15.23 7.35
N ALA A 85 6.39 -15.00 6.40
CA ALA A 85 6.44 -15.64 5.07
C ALA A 85 6.10 -14.63 3.97
N GLY A 86 6.53 -14.92 2.75
CA GLY A 86 6.29 -14.06 1.59
C GLY A 86 4.80 -13.91 1.27
N GLY A 87 4.50 -13.02 0.34
CA GLY A 87 3.14 -12.65 -0.03
C GLY A 87 3.11 -11.45 -0.95
N VAL A 88 1.95 -10.83 -1.09
CA VAL A 88 1.74 -9.63 -1.89
C VAL A 88 0.96 -8.61 -1.07
N LEU A 89 1.46 -7.38 -1.03
CA LEU A 89 0.69 -6.21 -0.62
C LEU A 89 0.15 -5.52 -1.87
N ASN A 90 -1.15 -5.33 -1.95
CA ASN A 90 -1.82 -4.55 -2.97
C ASN A 90 -2.07 -3.14 -2.43
N VAL A 91 -1.84 -2.14 -3.26
CA VAL A 91 -2.00 -0.72 -2.93
C VAL A 91 -2.85 -0.07 -4.01
N ILE A 92 -3.96 0.55 -3.60
CA ILE A 92 -4.97 1.11 -4.49
C ILE A 92 -5.24 2.54 -4.03
N ALA A 93 -4.99 3.53 -4.89
CA ALA A 93 -5.43 4.89 -4.65
C ALA A 93 -6.96 4.93 -4.56
N LEU A 94 -7.53 5.67 -3.61
CA LEU A 94 -8.97 5.92 -3.55
C LEU A 94 -9.26 7.29 -4.15
N GLU A 95 -10.35 7.36 -4.90
CA GLU A 95 -10.86 8.61 -5.47
C GLU A 95 -11.62 9.40 -4.40
N ASP A 96 -11.54 10.73 -4.50
CA ASP A 96 -12.25 11.68 -3.64
C ASP A 96 -13.71 11.88 -4.07
#